data_AF-A0A087MZT4-F1
#
_entry.id   AF-A0A087MZT4-F1
#
_cell.length_a   1.000
_cell.length_b   1.000
_cell.length_c   1.000
_cell.angle_alpha   90.00
_cell.angle_beta   90.00
_cell.angle_gamma   90.00
#
_symmetry.space_group_name_H-M   'P 1'
#
loop_
_entity.id
_entity.type
_entity.pdbx_description
1 polymer ?
#
loop_
_entity_poly.entity_id
_entity_poly.type
_entity_poly.pdbx_seq_one_letter_code
_entity_poly.pdbx_strand_id
1 'polypeptide(L)'
;MNFYPPQHLAATVEQEVESIYLASEQYFVALFTKHKQALAVTPLVAADAFIALTNALLTDILYNTPQAVATRRVEASWHVFYTGIKK
;
A
#
# COMPACT_ATOMS: atom_id res chain seq x y z
N MET A 1 7.40 -0.35 25.53
CA MET A 1 6.27 0.33 24.88
C MET A 1 5.29 -0.74 24.46
N ASN A 2 4.04 -0.67 24.91
CA ASN A 2 3.00 -1.54 24.36
C ASN A 2 2.58 -0.94 23.02
N PHE A 3 2.69 -1.72 21.94
CA PHE A 3 2.31 -1.31 20.58
C PHE A 3 0.78 -1.17 20.43
N TYR A 4 0.02 -1.79 21.34
CA TYR A 4 -1.43 -1.75 21.34
C TYR A 4 -1.98 -0.45 21.95
N PRO A 5 -3.07 0.10 21.40
CA PRO A 5 -3.74 1.24 22.00
C PRO A 5 -4.26 0.90 23.40
N PRO A 6 -4.48 1.90 24.27
CA PRO A 6 -5.19 1.70 25.53
C PRO A 6 -6.51 0.95 25.31
N GLN A 7 -6.84 -0.01 26.18
CA GLN A 7 -7.96 -0.94 25.95
C GLN A 7 -9.31 -0.23 25.70
N HIS A 8 -9.54 0.92 26.34
CA HIS A 8 -10.75 1.73 26.13
C HIS A 8 -10.81 2.44 24.76
N LEU A 9 -9.69 2.54 24.04
CA LEU A 9 -9.59 3.10 22.70
C LEU A 9 -9.46 2.04 21.61
N ALA A 10 -9.25 0.77 21.96
CA ALA A 10 -8.87 -0.27 21.00
C ALA A 10 -9.88 -0.39 19.85
N ALA A 11 -11.18 -0.48 20.17
CA ALA A 11 -12.24 -0.57 19.17
C ALA A 11 -12.33 0.68 18.27
N THR A 12 -12.19 1.88 18.85
CA THR A 12 -12.18 3.13 18.09
C THR A 12 -10.99 3.21 17.15
N VAL A 13 -9.80 2.88 17.64
CA VAL A 13 -8.57 2.88 16.82
C VAL A 13 -8.68 1.87 15.69
N GLU A 14 -9.18 0.66 15.96
CA GLU A 14 -9.39 -0.36 14.94
C GLU A 14 -10.34 0.11 13.83
N GLN A 15 -11.49 0.70 14.22
CA GLN A 15 -12.47 1.22 13.28
C GLN A 15 -11.92 2.39 12.44
N GLU A 16 -11.19 3.32 13.06
CA GLU A 16 -10.55 4.43 12.35
C GLU A 16 -9.51 3.92 11.35
N VAL A 17 -8.67 2.97 11.76
CA VAL A 17 -7.67 2.34 10.89
C VAL A 17 -8.35 1.64 9.70
N GLU A 18 -9.41 0.86 9.94
CA GLU A 18 -10.19 0.22 8.88
C GLU A 18 -10.76 1.25 7.89
N SER A 19 -11.32 2.35 8.40
CA SER A 19 -11.88 3.42 7.57
C SER A 19 -10.83 4.06 6.66
N ILE A 20 -9.60 4.24 7.15
CA ILE A 20 -8.48 4.78 6.38
C ILE A 20 -8.06 3.80 5.28
N TYR A 21 -8.04 2.49 5.57
CA TYR A 21 -7.75 1.47 4.55
C TYR A 21 -8.77 1.50 3.42
N LEU A 22 -10.07 1.53 3.75
CA LEU A 22 -11.14 1.59 2.76
C LEU A 22 -11.09 2.87 1.92
N ALA A 23 -10.86 4.02 2.57
CA ALA A 23 -10.72 5.30 1.86
C ALA A 23 -9.51 5.31 0.90
N SER A 24 -8.40 4.70 1.32
CA SER A 24 -7.19 4.58 0.51
C SER A 24 -7.42 3.70 -0.72
N GLU A 25 -8.07 2.55 -0.55
CA GLU A 25 -8.45 1.67 -1.66
C GLU A 25 -9.34 2.38 -2.67
N GLN A 26 -10.42 3.03 -2.20
CA GLN A 26 -11.33 3.79 -3.06
C GLN A 26 -10.59 4.88 -3.85
N TYR A 27 -9.66 5.58 -3.21
CA TYR A 27 -8.84 6.59 -3.86
C TYR A 27 -7.98 6.00 -4.99
N PHE A 28 -7.24 4.91 -4.73
CA PHE A 28 -6.39 4.30 -5.73
C PHE A 28 -7.20 3.67 -6.87
N VAL A 29 -8.31 3.00 -6.58
CA VAL A 29 -9.21 2.47 -7.61
C VAL A 29 -9.73 3.60 -8.51
N ALA A 30 -10.14 4.73 -7.93
CA ALA A 30 -10.60 5.89 -8.70
C ALA A 30 -9.47 6.48 -9.56
N LEU A 31 -8.25 6.57 -9.01
CA LEU A 31 -7.07 7.04 -9.73
C LEU A 31 -6.76 6.12 -10.93
N PHE A 32 -6.65 4.82 -10.71
CA PHE A 32 -6.36 3.86 -11.79
C PHE A 32 -7.50 3.77 -12.81
N THR A 33 -8.75 3.98 -12.40
CA THR A 33 -9.89 4.05 -13.31
C THR A 33 -9.76 5.22 -14.30
N LYS A 34 -9.33 6.40 -13.83
CA LYS A 34 -9.06 7.57 -14.71
C LYS A 34 -7.99 7.27 -15.76
N HIS A 35 -7.07 6.35 -15.48
CA HIS A 35 -5.97 5.97 -16.35
C HIS A 35 -6.11 4.57 -16.96
N LYS A 36 -7.31 3.97 -16.94
CA LYS A 36 -7.59 2.59 -17.41
C LYS A 36 -7.03 2.28 -18.79
N GLN A 37 -6.99 3.26 -19.70
CA GLN A 37 -6.48 3.05 -21.06
C GLN A 37 -5.00 2.62 -21.08
N ALA A 38 -4.19 3.12 -20.14
CA ALA A 38 -2.78 2.80 -20.00
C ALA A 38 -2.49 1.51 -19.21
N LEU A 39 -3.52 0.90 -18.61
CA LEU A 39 -3.36 -0.28 -17.76
C LEU A 39 -3.56 -1.58 -18.53
N ALA A 40 -2.66 -2.54 -18.31
CA ALA A 40 -2.76 -3.92 -18.79
C ALA A 40 -3.67 -4.80 -17.91
N VAL A 41 -3.94 -4.35 -16.68
CA VAL A 41 -4.79 -5.03 -15.68
C VAL A 41 -6.02 -4.19 -15.32
N THR A 42 -6.94 -4.74 -14.53
CA THR A 42 -8.10 -3.97 -14.03
C THR A 42 -7.65 -2.90 -13.02
N PRO A 43 -8.38 -1.78 -12.89
CA PRO A 43 -8.05 -0.75 -11.89
C PRO A 43 -7.96 -1.27 -10.46
N LEU A 44 -8.82 -2.23 -10.09
CA LEU A 44 -8.80 -2.88 -8.78
C LEU A 44 -7.50 -3.66 -8.57
N VAL A 45 -7.09 -4.49 -9.53
CA VAL A 45 -5.83 -5.24 -9.45
C VAL A 45 -4.62 -4.31 -9.34
N ALA A 46 -4.62 -3.19 -10.08
CA ALA A 46 -3.57 -2.18 -9.97
C ALA A 46 -3.55 -1.50 -8.60
N ALA A 47 -4.73 -1.19 -8.04
CA ALA A 47 -4.87 -0.60 -6.70
C ALA A 47 -4.37 -1.56 -5.61
N ASP A 48 -4.84 -2.81 -5.60
CA ASP A 48 -4.46 -3.82 -4.62
C ASP A 48 -2.95 -4.08 -4.65
N ALA A 49 -2.37 -4.22 -5.84
CA ALA A 49 -0.94 -4.41 -6.01
C ALA A 49 -0.13 -3.20 -5.50
N PHE A 50 -0.61 -1.97 -5.74
CA PHE A 50 0.02 -0.76 -5.25
C PHE A 50 -0.03 -0.68 -3.72
N ILE A 51 -1.19 -0.94 -3.12
CA ILE A 51 -1.39 -0.91 -1.67
C ILE A 51 -0.50 -1.96 -1.00
N ALA A 52 -0.46 -3.18 -1.53
CA ALA A 52 0.40 -4.25 -1.02
C ALA A 52 1.88 -3.87 -1.06
N LEU A 53 2.34 -3.24 -2.14
CA LEU A 53 3.70 -2.71 -2.26
C LEU A 53 3.96 -1.64 -1.20
N THR A 54 3.06 -0.66 -1.03
CA THR A 54 3.23 0.38 -0.01
C THR A 54 3.25 -0.17 1.41
N ASN A 55 2.43 -1.17 1.72
CA ASN A 55 2.40 -1.83 3.02
C ASN A 55 3.72 -2.57 3.31
N ALA A 56 4.29 -3.23 2.31
CA ALA A 56 5.60 -3.88 2.43
C ALA A 56 6.71 -2.85 2.68
N LEU A 57 6.67 -1.69 2.03
CA LEU A 57 7.64 -0.61 2.26
C LEU A 57 7.49 0.04 3.63
N LEU A 58 6.27 0.29 4.08
CA LEU A 58 6.00 0.78 5.45
C LEU A 58 6.52 -0.20 6.50
N THR A 59 6.36 -1.50 6.24
CA THR A 59 6.91 -2.56 7.08
C THR A 59 8.44 -2.47 7.16
N ASP A 60 9.13 -2.30 6.03
CA ASP A 60 10.59 -2.12 6.02
C ASP A 60 11.04 -0.88 6.83
N ILE A 61 10.26 0.21 6.81
CA ILE A 61 10.50 1.40 7.63
C ILE A 61 10.29 1.10 9.12
N LEU A 62 9.17 0.46 9.48
CA LEU A 62 8.82 0.13 10.86
C LEU A 62 9.84 -0.80 11.52
N TYR A 63 10.38 -1.76 10.78
CA TYR A 63 11.35 -2.72 11.28
C TYR A 63 12.81 -2.28 11.09
N ASN A 64 13.04 -1.02 10.72
CA ASN A 64 14.38 -0.42 10.58
C ASN A 64 15.30 -1.24 9.66
N THR A 65 14.75 -1.71 8.52
CA THR A 65 15.52 -2.43 7.49
C THR A 65 16.72 -1.58 7.05
N PRO A 66 17.93 -2.15 6.92
CA PRO A 66 19.11 -1.38 6.50
C PRO A 66 18.84 -0.62 5.19
N GLN A 67 19.21 0.67 5.15
CA GLN A 67 18.86 1.58 4.06
C GLN A 67 19.20 1.01 2.67
N ALA A 68 20.37 0.38 2.51
CA ALA A 68 20.78 -0.23 1.24
C ALA A 68 19.85 -1.38 0.80
N VAL A 69 19.32 -2.16 1.74
CA VAL A 69 18.37 -3.24 1.47
C VAL A 69 16.99 -2.66 1.13
N ALA A 70 16.53 -1.66 1.89
CA ALA A 70 15.25 -0.99 1.66
C ALA A 70 15.23 -0.33 0.26
N THR A 71 16.25 0.46 -0.09
CA THR A 71 16.37 1.09 -1.41
C THR A 71 16.33 0.06 -2.55
N ARG A 72 17.13 -1.01 -2.46
CA ARG A 72 17.13 -2.08 -3.48
C ARG A 72 15.76 -2.75 -3.64
N ARG A 73 15.03 -2.96 -2.54
CA ARG A 73 13.68 -3.56 -2.57
C ARG A 73 12.64 -2.62 -3.15
N VAL A 74 12.70 -1.32 -2.82
CA VAL A 74 11.83 -0.29 -3.42
C VAL A 74 12.01 -0.28 -4.94
N GLU A 75 13.25 -0.19 -5.41
CA GLU A 75 13.57 -0.15 -6.83
C GLU A 75 13.08 -1.40 -7.57
N ALA A 76 13.36 -2.58 -7.01
CA ALA A 76 12.90 -3.85 -7.59
C ALA A 76 11.37 -3.95 -7.63
N SER A 77 10.70 -3.58 -6.53
CA SER A 77 9.24 -3.64 -6.43
C SER A 77 8.58 -2.68 -7.43
N TRP A 78 9.11 -1.47 -7.56
CA TRP A 78 8.63 -0.47 -8.51
C TRP A 78 8.84 -0.95 -9.95
N HIS A 79 10.01 -1.49 -10.27
CA HIS A 79 10.29 -2.03 -11.59
C HIS A 79 9.28 -3.12 -11.99
N VAL A 80 9.03 -4.08 -11.10
CA VAL A 80 8.06 -5.16 -11.32
C VAL A 80 6.64 -4.62 -11.45
N PHE A 81 6.23 -3.71 -10.56
CA PHE A 81 4.89 -3.11 -10.60
C PHE A 81 4.64 -2.39 -11.93
N TYR A 82 5.51 -1.46 -12.32
CA TYR A 82 5.33 -0.68 -13.56
C TYR A 82 5.35 -1.55 -14.81
N THR A 83 6.22 -2.56 -14.84
CA THR A 83 6.28 -3.52 -15.95
C THR A 83 4.99 -4.35 -16.01
N GLY A 84 4.43 -4.73 -14.87
CA GLY A 84 3.25 -5.58 -14.78
C GLY A 84 1.92 -4.87 -15.06
N ILE A 85 1.80 -3.58 -14.72
CA ILE A 85 0.52 -2.86 -14.86
C ILE A 85 0.39 -2.05 -16.16
N LYS A 86 1.48 -1.80 -16.87
CA LYS A 86 1.49 -0.93 -18.06
C LYS A 86 1.26 -1.75 -19.34
N LYS A 87 0.52 -1.19 -20.29
CA LYS A 87 0.44 -1.70 -21.67
C LYS A 87 1.67 -1.38 -22.51
#